data_AF-A0A8J3SSK0-F1
#
_entry.id   AF-A0A8J3SSK0-F1
#
_cell.length_a   1.000
_cell.length_b   1.000
_cell.length_c   1.000
_cell.angle_alpha   90.00
_cell.angle_beta   90.00
_cell.angle_gamma   90.00
#
_symmetry.space_group_name_H-M   'P 1'
#
loop_
_entity.id
_entity.type
_entity.pdbx_description
1 polymer ?
#
loop_
_entity_poly.entity_id
_entity_poly.type
_entity_poly.pdbx_seq_one_letter_code
_entity_poly.pdbx_strand_id
1 'polypeptide(L)'
;MNDIEQRLRAALDARAQAFPASPGAWADTMRRTRARRLRRRLLLVPALAVAAAVAVAAVWLAGGRSEKPDDTTAVRVNGLAQLLERSLRENPPIGEVVTVPHPAFPEDPIRVWYSRAGDGQLRICSARKVTPVDDSASCGLVEPLDKEEAGRVAGVTSLFPLPAEMVAYGMARDSVGSVRVTFGDGRGFPGEVIRGRGLPAPIWTARFPGDLPEGPPAVGYDFADERGERLQRLEDILSPPCHQDRTPDGSGVPLAGGVTAYMHAGNCLVFWHDGNPVGMSSNHSYLTLGADLREPGRFPRAPVSVWAGEGQAVKGLWYGYTDERTARVELRAEDDRRVSAGTVEGFPGQGARLFGGELPDGANPSKDGAVYVGYAADGTELWRHEAVGYESSEARKPPAGEKDD
;
A
#
# COMPACT_ATOMS: atom_id res chain seq x y z
N MET A 1 -30.53 36.48 19.24
CA MET A 1 -30.15 35.11 19.65
C MET A 1 -31.31 34.54 20.46
N ASN A 2 -31.88 33.40 20.07
CA ASN A 2 -33.15 32.89 20.60
C ASN A 2 -32.94 32.08 21.89
N ASP A 3 -33.81 32.27 22.90
CA ASP A 3 -33.84 31.51 24.17
C ASP A 3 -33.80 29.98 23.94
N ILE A 4 -34.41 29.49 22.85
CA ILE A 4 -34.39 28.07 22.47
C ILE A 4 -32.96 27.60 22.11
N GLU A 5 -32.20 28.40 21.36
CA GLU A 5 -30.84 28.05 20.94
C GLU A 5 -29.89 28.03 22.14
N GLN A 6 -30.09 28.96 23.08
CA GLN A 6 -29.30 29.07 24.30
C GLN A 6 -29.58 27.89 25.26
N ARG A 7 -30.84 27.47 25.38
CA ARG A 7 -31.23 26.27 26.14
C ARG A 7 -30.71 24.99 25.50
N LEU A 8 -30.70 24.91 24.16
CA LEU A 8 -30.17 23.74 23.46
C LEU A 8 -28.65 23.60 23.66
N ARG A 9 -27.89 24.69 23.53
CA ARG A 9 -26.44 24.70 23.82
C ARG A 9 -26.15 24.31 25.26
N ALA A 10 -26.85 24.91 26.23
CA ALA A 10 -26.65 24.58 27.64
C ALA A 10 -26.96 23.10 27.96
N ALA A 11 -28.00 22.52 27.33
CA ALA A 11 -28.34 21.11 27.50
C ALA A 11 -27.29 20.17 26.87
N LEU A 12 -26.73 20.54 25.72
CA LEU A 12 -25.67 19.78 25.05
C LEU A 12 -24.35 19.85 25.82
N ASP A 13 -23.95 21.03 26.30
CA ASP A 13 -22.73 21.23 27.10
C ASP A 13 -22.80 20.49 28.44
N ALA A 14 -23.93 20.58 29.15
CA ALA A 14 -24.13 19.83 30.39
C ALA A 14 -24.05 18.32 30.17
N ARG A 15 -24.52 17.83 29.02
CA ARG A 15 -24.45 16.41 28.67
C ARG A 15 -23.05 16.00 28.24
N ALA A 16 -22.32 16.85 27.52
CA ALA A 16 -20.94 16.61 27.14
C ALA A 16 -20.02 16.54 28.38
N GLN A 17 -20.20 17.43 29.36
CA GLN A 17 -19.42 17.42 30.61
C GLN A 17 -19.73 16.21 31.50
N ALA A 18 -20.95 15.68 31.44
CA ALA A 18 -21.34 14.49 32.19
C ALA A 18 -20.90 13.16 31.52
N PHE A 19 -20.34 13.21 30.31
CA PHE A 19 -19.73 12.05 29.66
C PHE A 19 -18.22 12.04 29.96
N PRO A 20 -17.75 11.29 30.98
CA PRO A 20 -16.34 10.93 31.03
C PRO A 20 -16.06 10.09 29.79
N ALA A 21 -15.36 10.68 28.82
CA ALA A 21 -14.87 9.97 27.65
C ALA A 21 -13.87 8.93 28.16
N SER A 22 -14.37 7.74 28.53
CA SER A 22 -13.48 6.61 28.80
C SER A 22 -12.66 6.41 27.51
N PRO A 23 -11.33 6.23 27.57
CA PRO A 23 -10.49 6.05 26.38
C PRO A 23 -10.97 4.96 25.40
N GLY A 24 -11.82 4.02 25.86
CA GLY A 24 -12.44 2.98 25.02
C GLY A 24 -13.88 3.26 24.52
N ALA A 25 -14.50 4.41 24.83
CA ALA A 25 -15.93 4.66 24.55
C ALA A 25 -16.24 4.65 23.04
N TRP A 26 -15.30 5.13 22.23
CA TRP A 26 -15.42 5.10 20.77
C TRP A 26 -15.31 3.69 20.21
N ALA A 27 -14.32 2.92 20.67
CA ALA A 27 -14.15 1.51 20.30
C ALA A 27 -15.37 0.66 20.68
N ASP A 28 -15.93 0.90 21.87
CA ASP A 28 -17.15 0.25 22.35
C ASP A 28 -18.39 0.57 21.50
N THR A 29 -18.49 1.82 21.03
CA THR A 29 -19.58 2.27 20.15
C THR A 29 -19.46 1.63 18.76
N MET A 30 -18.25 1.57 18.21
CA MET A 30 -17.97 0.89 16.95
C MET A 30 -18.27 -0.61 17.02
N ARG A 31 -17.89 -1.27 18.13
CA ARG A 31 -18.18 -2.69 18.39
C ARG A 31 -19.68 -2.97 18.44
N ARG A 32 -20.46 -2.14 19.15
CA ARG A 32 -21.93 -2.27 19.22
C ARG A 32 -22.59 -2.05 17.86
N THR A 33 -22.10 -1.11 17.07
CA THR A 33 -22.65 -0.79 15.75
C THR A 33 -22.37 -1.90 14.73
N ARG A 34 -21.16 -2.49 14.75
CA ARG A 34 -20.81 -3.67 13.92
C ARG A 34 -21.66 -4.89 14.28
N ALA A 35 -21.81 -5.20 15.58
CA ALA A 35 -22.64 -6.32 16.02
C ALA A 35 -24.11 -6.21 15.56
N ARG A 36 -24.67 -4.99 15.56
CA ARG A 36 -26.03 -4.74 15.05
C ARG A 36 -26.12 -4.92 13.53
N ARG A 37 -25.12 -4.46 12.76
CA ARG A 37 -25.09 -4.64 11.29
C ARG A 37 -24.95 -6.11 10.89
N LEU A 38 -24.10 -6.87 11.58
CA LEU A 38 -23.92 -8.31 11.33
C LEU A 38 -25.20 -9.10 11.64
N ARG A 39 -25.87 -8.81 12.77
CA ARG A 39 -27.16 -9.44 13.09
C ARG A 39 -28.24 -9.14 12.05
N ARG A 40 -28.29 -7.91 11.51
CA ARG A 40 -29.23 -7.57 10.42
C ARG A 40 -28.92 -8.28 9.11
N ARG A 41 -27.64 -8.54 8.80
CA ARG A 41 -27.24 -9.27 7.59
C ARG A 41 -27.49 -10.78 7.70
N LEU A 42 -27.30 -11.37 8.88
CA LEU A 42 -27.58 -12.79 9.13
C LEU A 42 -29.08 -13.14 9.05
N LEU A 43 -29.97 -12.15 9.17
CA LEU A 43 -31.41 -12.32 8.99
C LEU A 43 -31.88 -12.20 7.53
N LEU A 44 -30.97 -11.93 6.58
CA LEU A 44 -31.30 -11.67 5.16
C LEU A 44 -30.62 -12.63 4.16
N VAL A 45 -30.00 -13.71 4.63
CA VAL A 45 -29.41 -14.72 3.73
C VAL A 45 -30.33 -15.95 3.68
N PRO A 46 -31.02 -16.21 2.56
CA PRO A 46 -31.69 -17.49 2.35
C PRO A 46 -30.64 -18.59 2.23
N ALA A 47 -30.84 -19.67 2.99
CA ALA A 47 -30.01 -20.85 2.97
C ALA A 47 -30.09 -21.54 1.59
N LEU A 48 -29.00 -21.52 0.83
CA LEU A 48 -28.78 -22.42 -0.30
C LEU A 48 -27.44 -23.10 -0.07
N ALA A 49 -27.53 -24.39 0.22
CA ALA A 49 -26.43 -25.27 0.54
C ALA A 49 -26.06 -26.16 -0.67
N VAL A 50 -24.85 -26.70 -0.56
CA VAL A 50 -24.35 -27.97 -1.13
C VAL A 50 -23.68 -27.90 -2.52
N ALA A 51 -22.40 -28.29 -2.49
CA ALA A 51 -21.75 -29.32 -3.34
C ALA A 51 -20.55 -28.81 -4.15
N ALA A 52 -19.33 -29.17 -3.70
CA ALA A 52 -18.33 -29.85 -4.52
C ALA A 52 -17.10 -30.16 -3.67
N ALA A 53 -16.92 -31.44 -3.37
CA ALA A 53 -15.69 -32.01 -2.87
C ALA A 53 -15.15 -33.00 -3.93
N VAL A 54 -13.83 -33.20 -3.88
CA VAL A 54 -13.04 -34.35 -4.40
C VAL A 54 -12.26 -34.15 -5.71
N ALA A 55 -11.02 -34.66 -5.66
CA ALA A 55 -10.01 -34.95 -6.70
C ALA A 55 -9.07 -33.78 -7.04
N VAL A 56 -7.73 -33.87 -6.98
CA VAL A 56 -6.80 -34.99 -7.20
C VAL A 56 -5.54 -34.80 -6.33
N ALA A 57 -5.07 -35.91 -5.76
CA ALA A 57 -3.74 -36.05 -5.18
C ALA A 57 -2.78 -36.71 -6.18
N ALA A 58 -1.49 -36.42 -5.99
CA ALA A 58 -0.30 -37.16 -6.44
C ALA A 58 0.13 -37.06 -7.92
N VAL A 59 1.22 -36.31 -8.16
CA VAL A 59 2.47 -36.85 -8.72
C VAL A 59 3.65 -36.07 -8.10
N TRP A 60 4.43 -36.73 -7.25
CA TRP A 60 5.83 -36.40 -6.96
C TRP A 60 6.68 -37.48 -7.63
N LEU A 61 7.80 -37.06 -8.25
CA LEU A 61 9.07 -37.78 -8.52
C LEU A 61 9.57 -37.67 -9.97
N ALA A 62 10.43 -36.68 -10.22
CA ALA A 62 11.66 -36.73 -11.04
C ALA A 62 12.33 -35.35 -10.88
N GLY A 63 13.51 -35.15 -10.30
CA GLY A 63 14.72 -35.95 -10.41
C GLY A 63 15.64 -35.36 -11.49
N GLY A 64 16.06 -34.10 -11.36
CA GLY A 64 16.95 -33.43 -12.32
C GLY A 64 18.00 -32.57 -11.59
N ARG A 65 19.24 -33.02 -11.65
CA ARG A 65 20.44 -32.46 -11.02
C ARG A 65 20.98 -31.36 -11.94
N SER A 66 20.93 -30.08 -11.55
CA SER A 66 21.53 -28.99 -12.33
C SER A 66 22.99 -28.77 -11.95
N GLU A 67 23.86 -28.94 -12.94
CA GLU A 67 25.26 -28.53 -12.92
C GLU A 67 25.37 -27.00 -12.83
N LYS A 68 26.34 -26.54 -12.03
CA LYS A 68 26.78 -25.15 -11.95
C LYS A 68 27.47 -24.71 -13.25
N PRO A 69 27.13 -23.54 -13.80
CA PRO A 69 28.08 -22.70 -14.49
C PRO A 69 28.59 -21.63 -13.52
N ASP A 70 29.90 -21.68 -13.25
CA ASP A 70 30.65 -20.54 -12.73
C ASP A 70 30.64 -19.38 -13.74
N ASP A 71 30.76 -18.18 -13.20
CA ASP A 71 31.12 -16.94 -13.89
C ASP A 71 30.04 -16.27 -14.75
N THR A 72 29.24 -15.41 -14.10
CA THR A 72 28.51 -14.33 -14.78
C THR A 72 28.83 -13.01 -14.10
N THR A 73 29.59 -12.18 -14.80
CA THR A 73 29.52 -10.73 -14.66
C THR A 73 28.06 -10.34 -14.90
N ALA A 74 27.31 -10.14 -13.83
CA ALA A 74 25.91 -9.75 -13.91
C ALA A 74 25.83 -8.36 -14.55
N VAL A 75 25.58 -8.36 -15.86
CA VAL A 75 25.05 -7.18 -16.56
C VAL A 75 23.80 -6.81 -15.78
N ARG A 76 23.83 -5.69 -15.06
CA ARG A 76 22.62 -5.13 -14.46
C ARG A 76 21.70 -4.75 -15.60
N VAL A 77 20.82 -5.69 -15.96
CA VAL A 77 19.79 -5.42 -16.94
C VAL A 77 18.87 -4.38 -16.31
N ASN A 78 18.64 -3.27 -17.02
CA ASN A 78 17.83 -2.18 -16.50
C ASN A 78 16.38 -2.66 -16.34
N GLY A 79 16.02 -3.07 -15.12
CA GLY A 79 14.73 -3.69 -14.79
C GLY A 79 13.54 -2.84 -15.22
N LEU A 80 13.63 -1.52 -15.01
CA LEU A 80 12.58 -0.58 -15.39
C LEU A 80 12.36 -0.54 -16.90
N ALA A 81 13.41 -0.61 -17.71
CA ALA A 81 13.29 -0.61 -19.17
C ALA A 81 12.55 -1.85 -19.66
N GLN A 82 12.87 -3.02 -19.12
CA GLN A 82 12.19 -4.28 -19.45
C GLN A 82 10.73 -4.28 -18.96
N LEU A 83 10.50 -3.81 -17.73
CA LEU A 83 9.16 -3.68 -17.16
C LEU A 83 8.30 -2.72 -17.99
N LEU A 84 8.85 -1.57 -18.39
CA LEU A 84 8.18 -0.62 -19.26
C LEU A 84 7.87 -1.24 -20.63
N GLU A 85 8.83 -1.90 -21.26
CA GLU A 85 8.62 -2.54 -22.56
C GLU A 85 7.49 -3.59 -22.49
N ARG A 86 7.48 -4.41 -21.44
CA ARG A 86 6.40 -5.37 -21.17
C ARG A 86 5.07 -4.65 -20.96
N SER A 87 5.04 -3.64 -20.10
CA SER A 87 3.82 -2.92 -19.77
C SER A 87 3.22 -2.19 -20.98
N LEU A 88 4.06 -1.63 -21.86
CA LEU A 88 3.62 -1.01 -23.12
C LEU A 88 3.07 -2.04 -24.12
N ARG A 89 3.57 -3.28 -24.13
CA ARG A 89 2.97 -4.36 -24.94
C ARG A 89 1.62 -4.80 -24.41
N GLU A 90 1.50 -4.97 -23.09
CA GLU A 90 0.26 -5.42 -22.43
C GLU A 90 -0.80 -4.31 -22.40
N ASN A 91 -0.38 -3.06 -22.31
CA ASN A 91 -1.24 -1.87 -22.24
C ASN A 91 -0.77 -0.82 -23.27
N PRO A 92 -1.03 -1.04 -24.57
CA PRO A 92 -0.56 -0.15 -25.63
C PRO A 92 -0.99 1.32 -25.43
N PRO A 93 -0.08 2.29 -25.66
CA PRO A 93 -0.38 3.69 -25.40
C PRO A 93 -1.36 4.28 -26.41
N ILE A 94 -2.24 5.14 -25.90
CA ILE A 94 -3.09 6.05 -26.68
C ILE A 94 -2.44 7.42 -26.65
N GLY A 95 -1.86 7.81 -27.78
CA GLY A 95 -1.06 9.03 -27.87
C GLY A 95 0.36 8.84 -27.36
N GLU A 96 0.98 9.93 -26.94
CA GLU A 96 2.35 9.93 -26.44
C GLU A 96 2.49 9.34 -25.03
N VAL A 97 3.69 8.83 -24.73
CA VAL A 97 4.09 8.44 -23.37
C VAL A 97 4.78 9.64 -22.72
N VAL A 98 4.16 10.19 -21.68
CA VAL A 98 4.67 11.35 -20.95
C VAL A 98 5.82 10.93 -20.05
N THR A 99 6.88 11.73 -20.06
CA THR A 99 8.07 11.56 -19.22
C THR A 99 8.05 12.59 -18.10
N VAL A 100 8.06 12.13 -16.85
CA VAL A 100 8.07 12.98 -15.67
C VAL A 100 9.35 12.72 -14.87
N PRO A 101 10.14 13.76 -14.53
CA PRO A 101 11.34 13.58 -13.72
C PRO A 101 11.04 12.87 -12.40
N HIS A 102 11.87 11.89 -12.02
CA HIS A 102 11.75 11.19 -10.74
C HIS A 102 12.76 11.76 -9.73
N PRO A 103 12.35 12.47 -8.66
CA PRO A 103 13.29 13.13 -7.75
C PRO A 103 14.26 12.17 -7.07
N ALA A 104 13.77 11.01 -6.60
CA ALA A 104 14.61 10.00 -5.95
C ALA A 104 15.47 9.17 -6.91
N PHE A 105 15.15 9.14 -8.21
CA PHE A 105 15.86 8.35 -9.22
C PHE A 105 15.99 9.16 -10.52
N PRO A 106 16.86 10.19 -10.57
CA PRO A 106 16.92 11.14 -11.69
C PRO A 106 17.17 10.49 -13.06
N GLU A 107 17.90 9.38 -13.09
CA GLU A 107 18.21 8.61 -14.30
C GLU A 107 17.05 7.71 -14.76
N ASP A 108 16.08 7.47 -13.88
CA ASP A 108 14.95 6.56 -14.08
C ASP A 108 13.61 7.34 -13.96
N PRO A 109 13.29 8.21 -14.94
CA PRO A 109 12.07 9.01 -14.92
C PRO A 109 10.79 8.17 -14.91
N ILE A 110 9.73 8.75 -14.34
CA ILE A 110 8.39 8.16 -14.36
C ILE A 110 7.85 8.25 -15.80
N ARG A 111 7.26 7.15 -16.28
CA ARG A 111 6.52 7.10 -17.53
C ARG A 111 5.04 7.08 -17.20
N VAL A 112 4.24 7.92 -17.85
CA VAL A 112 2.78 7.97 -17.69
C VAL A 112 2.13 7.96 -19.07
N TRP A 113 1.11 7.13 -19.27
CA TRP A 113 0.40 7.06 -20.55
C TRP A 113 -1.05 6.63 -20.35
N TYR A 114 -1.87 6.89 -21.37
CA TYR A 114 -3.23 6.32 -21.44
C TYR A 114 -3.23 4.99 -22.17
N SER A 115 -4.08 4.07 -21.74
CA SER A 115 -4.33 2.79 -22.41
C SER A 115 -5.83 2.48 -22.42
N ARG A 116 -6.26 1.46 -23.16
CA ARG A 116 -7.61 0.90 -23.07
C ARG A 116 -7.56 -0.49 -22.44
N ALA A 117 -8.46 -0.73 -21.49
CA ALA A 117 -8.75 -2.08 -21.05
C ALA A 117 -9.44 -2.88 -22.18
N GLY A 118 -9.53 -4.20 -22.02
CA GLY A 118 -10.14 -5.09 -23.04
C GLY A 118 -11.62 -4.79 -23.34
N ASP A 119 -12.32 -4.13 -22.42
CA ASP A 119 -13.70 -3.66 -22.57
C ASP A 119 -13.80 -2.23 -23.16
N GLY A 120 -12.67 -1.63 -23.53
CA GLY A 120 -12.58 -0.29 -24.10
C GLY A 120 -12.54 0.85 -23.08
N GLN A 121 -12.64 0.57 -21.77
CA GLN A 121 -12.52 1.58 -20.72
C GLN A 121 -11.13 2.21 -20.72
N LEU A 122 -11.08 3.52 -20.47
CA LEU A 122 -9.84 4.28 -20.42
C LEU A 122 -9.08 3.95 -19.12
N ARG A 123 -7.77 3.80 -19.26
CA ARG A 123 -6.84 3.60 -18.16
C ARG A 123 -5.75 4.65 -18.20
N ILE A 124 -5.26 5.04 -17.04
CA ILE A 124 -3.99 5.72 -16.90
C ILE A 124 -3.00 4.73 -16.31
N CYS A 125 -1.88 4.58 -17.01
CA CYS A 125 -0.83 3.67 -16.68
C CYS A 125 0.42 4.46 -16.30
N SER A 126 1.23 3.87 -15.44
CA SER A 126 2.54 4.39 -15.09
C SER A 126 3.55 3.28 -14.93
N ALA A 127 4.82 3.62 -15.17
CA ALA A 127 5.98 2.81 -14.82
C ALA A 127 7.03 3.69 -14.15
N ARG A 128 7.60 3.23 -13.04
CA ARG A 128 8.59 3.98 -12.26
C ARG A 128 9.46 3.04 -11.45
N LYS A 129 10.62 3.56 -11.06
CA LYS A 129 11.43 2.97 -10.01
C LYS A 129 10.80 3.22 -8.65
N VAL A 130 10.80 2.19 -7.81
CA VAL A 130 10.23 2.23 -6.45
C VAL A 130 11.36 2.19 -5.43
N THR A 131 12.32 1.28 -5.59
CA THR A 131 13.54 1.25 -4.76
C THR A 131 14.76 1.09 -5.68
N PRO A 132 16.00 1.11 -5.17
CA PRO A 132 17.17 0.80 -5.99
C PRO A 132 17.11 -0.57 -6.69
N VAL A 133 16.32 -1.50 -6.17
CA VAL A 133 16.19 -2.89 -6.64
C VAL A 133 14.79 -3.27 -7.11
N ASP A 134 13.81 -2.38 -6.98
CA ASP A 134 12.40 -2.65 -7.29
C ASP A 134 11.82 -1.58 -8.21
N ASP A 135 11.06 -2.05 -9.20
CA ASP A 135 10.42 -1.27 -10.24
C ASP A 135 8.93 -1.62 -10.26
N SER A 136 8.07 -0.63 -10.49
CA SER A 136 6.62 -0.84 -10.52
C SER A 136 5.99 -0.27 -11.76
N ALA A 137 5.08 -1.05 -12.36
CA ALA A 137 4.15 -0.61 -13.36
C ALA A 137 2.73 -0.91 -12.91
N SER A 138 1.83 0.04 -13.15
CA SER A 138 0.43 -0.07 -12.73
C SER A 138 -0.48 0.63 -13.72
N CYS A 139 -1.69 0.10 -13.90
CA CYS A 139 -2.74 0.73 -14.70
C CYS A 139 -4.03 0.80 -13.87
N GLY A 140 -4.50 2.01 -13.62
CA GLY A 140 -5.78 2.28 -12.97
C GLY A 140 -6.85 2.57 -14.01
N LEU A 141 -8.07 2.05 -13.82
CA LEU A 141 -9.23 2.53 -14.58
C LEU A 141 -9.47 4.00 -14.26
N VAL A 142 -9.72 4.79 -15.29
CA VAL A 142 -10.11 6.20 -15.15
C VAL A 142 -11.51 6.34 -15.71
N GLU A 143 -12.46 6.59 -14.83
CA GLU A 143 -13.78 7.03 -15.25
C GLU A 143 -13.64 8.35 -16.00
N PRO A 144 -14.43 8.57 -17.06
CA PRO A 144 -14.49 9.88 -17.68
C PRO A 144 -14.75 10.95 -16.63
N LEU A 145 -13.98 12.04 -16.67
CA LEU A 145 -14.24 13.19 -15.80
C LEU A 145 -15.66 13.67 -16.05
N ASP A 146 -16.44 13.83 -14.98
CA ASP A 146 -17.75 14.45 -15.11
C ASP A 146 -17.63 15.95 -15.44
N LYS A 147 -18.76 16.63 -15.63
CA LYS A 147 -18.75 18.07 -16.00
C LYS A 147 -18.24 18.98 -14.89
N GLU A 148 -18.29 18.51 -13.64
CA GLU A 148 -17.92 19.26 -12.44
C GLU A 148 -16.44 18.99 -12.04
N GLU A 149 -15.88 17.86 -12.47
CA GLU A 149 -14.49 17.49 -12.29
C GLU A 149 -13.57 18.25 -13.26
N ALA A 150 -12.52 18.85 -12.70
CA ALA A 150 -11.42 19.45 -13.45
C ALA A 150 -10.22 18.50 -13.55
N GLY A 151 -10.03 17.61 -12.59
CA GLY A 151 -8.98 16.60 -12.64
C GLY A 151 -9.17 15.47 -11.64
N ARG A 152 -8.37 14.42 -11.79
CA ARG A 152 -8.34 13.24 -10.92
C ARG A 152 -6.90 12.78 -10.71
N VAL A 153 -6.55 12.36 -9.50
CA VAL A 153 -5.24 11.76 -9.20
C VAL A 153 -5.21 10.33 -9.71
N ALA A 154 -4.12 9.98 -10.38
CA ALA A 154 -3.85 8.64 -10.86
C ALA A 154 -2.82 7.91 -10.00
N GLY A 155 -1.82 8.64 -9.51
CA GLY A 155 -0.75 8.06 -8.73
C GLY A 155 0.16 9.10 -8.11
N VAL A 156 0.97 8.61 -7.17
CA VAL A 156 1.93 9.40 -6.39
C VAL A 156 3.17 8.53 -6.22
N THR A 157 4.35 9.14 -6.25
CA THR A 157 5.57 8.49 -5.77
C THR A 157 5.56 8.44 -4.25
N SER A 158 4.79 7.53 -3.66
CA SER A 158 4.82 7.25 -2.23
C SER A 158 5.68 6.01 -1.97
N LEU A 159 6.80 6.20 -1.30
CA LEU A 159 7.65 5.13 -0.79
C LEU A 159 7.75 5.28 0.72
N PHE A 160 8.03 4.20 1.44
CA PHE A 160 8.43 4.30 2.84
C PHE A 160 9.91 3.96 2.98
N PRO A 161 10.71 4.81 3.66
CA PRO A 161 10.35 6.15 4.15
C PRO A 161 9.99 7.11 3.01
N LEU A 162 9.18 8.14 3.31
CA LEU A 162 8.80 9.13 2.30
C LEU A 162 10.05 9.82 1.74
N PRO A 163 10.19 9.94 0.41
CA PRO A 163 11.31 10.66 -0.17
C PRO A 163 11.23 12.14 0.19
N ALA A 164 12.37 12.84 0.15
CA ALA A 164 12.43 14.29 0.38
C ALA A 164 11.47 15.06 -0.53
N GLU A 165 11.25 14.57 -1.76
CA GLU A 165 10.29 15.11 -2.72
C GLU A 165 9.46 13.99 -3.33
N MET A 166 8.17 14.27 -3.48
CA MET A 166 7.19 13.43 -4.15
C MET A 166 6.74 14.05 -5.46
N VAL A 167 6.24 13.19 -6.35
CA VAL A 167 5.54 13.56 -7.57
C VAL A 167 4.17 12.92 -7.55
N ALA A 168 3.13 13.72 -7.73
CA ALA A 168 1.79 13.26 -8.04
C ALA A 168 1.49 13.50 -9.52
N TYR A 169 0.65 12.66 -10.10
CA TYR A 169 0.20 12.81 -11.47
C TYR A 169 -1.23 12.30 -11.64
N GLY A 170 -1.89 12.75 -12.70
CA GLY A 170 -3.27 12.40 -12.95
C GLY A 170 -3.80 12.91 -14.28
N MET A 171 -5.10 12.72 -14.47
CA MET A 171 -5.84 13.24 -15.62
C MET A 171 -6.38 14.63 -15.29
N ALA A 172 -6.32 15.55 -16.25
CA ALA A 172 -6.96 16.87 -16.18
C ALA A 172 -7.93 17.05 -17.34
N ARG A 173 -8.94 17.90 -17.16
CA ARG A 173 -9.84 18.34 -18.22
C ARG A 173 -9.12 19.33 -19.13
N ASP A 174 -9.53 19.42 -20.40
CA ASP A 174 -8.93 20.33 -21.39
C ASP A 174 -8.89 21.80 -20.93
N SER A 175 -9.90 22.24 -20.16
CA SER A 175 -9.99 23.61 -19.65
C SER A 175 -9.03 23.94 -18.51
N VAL A 176 -8.30 22.95 -17.96
CA VAL A 176 -7.34 23.19 -16.87
C VAL A 176 -6.08 23.82 -17.43
N GLY A 177 -5.81 25.07 -17.04
CA GLY A 177 -4.57 25.77 -17.37
C GLY A 177 -3.43 25.49 -16.39
N SER A 178 -3.77 25.25 -15.11
CA SER A 178 -2.77 25.01 -14.06
C SER A 178 -3.28 24.08 -12.95
N VAL A 179 -2.34 23.46 -12.26
CA VAL A 179 -2.56 22.70 -11.03
C VAL A 179 -1.58 23.19 -9.96
N ARG A 180 -2.02 23.22 -8.70
CA ARG A 180 -1.19 23.57 -7.55
C ARG A 180 -1.47 22.62 -6.39
N VAL A 181 -0.42 22.01 -5.85
CA VAL A 181 -0.52 21.26 -4.58
C VAL A 181 -0.59 22.27 -3.45
N THR A 182 -1.48 22.09 -2.49
CA THR A 182 -1.63 22.96 -1.32
C THR A 182 -1.42 22.19 -0.04
N PHE A 183 -0.81 22.86 0.94
CA PHE A 183 -0.49 22.33 2.27
C PHE A 183 -1.34 23.02 3.33
N GLY A 184 -1.48 22.40 4.50
CA GLY A 184 -2.34 22.92 5.58
C GLY A 184 -1.93 24.29 6.11
N ASP A 185 -0.68 24.71 5.90
CA ASP A 185 -0.14 26.03 6.24
C ASP A 185 -0.37 27.07 5.14
N GLY A 186 -1.09 26.72 4.07
CA GLY A 186 -1.36 27.58 2.93
C GLY A 186 -0.22 27.67 1.92
N ARG A 187 0.94 27.02 2.14
CA ARG A 187 1.96 26.90 1.10
C ARG A 187 1.41 26.12 -0.08
N GLY A 188 1.88 26.47 -1.27
CA GLY A 188 1.53 25.76 -2.48
C GLY A 188 2.69 25.58 -3.43
N PHE A 189 2.69 24.47 -4.14
CA PHE A 189 3.71 24.10 -5.12
C PHE A 189 3.06 24.00 -6.49
N PRO A 190 3.55 24.74 -7.49
CA PRO A 190 2.99 24.67 -8.84
C PRO A 190 3.26 23.28 -9.42
N GLY A 191 2.28 22.78 -10.17
CA GLY A 191 2.48 21.65 -11.06
C GLY A 191 2.33 22.07 -12.52
N GLU A 192 2.34 21.09 -13.40
CA GLU A 192 2.31 21.24 -14.85
C GLU A 192 1.11 20.52 -15.44
N VAL A 193 0.56 21.05 -16.53
CA VAL A 193 -0.49 20.40 -17.33
C VAL A 193 0.07 20.11 -18.71
N ILE A 194 0.35 18.84 -18.96
CA ILE A 194 1.02 18.33 -20.15
C ILE A 194 -0.04 17.97 -21.18
N ARG A 195 -0.01 18.68 -22.31
CA ARG A 195 -0.85 18.44 -23.48
C ARG A 195 -0.01 17.77 -24.55
N GLY A 196 -0.33 16.52 -24.81
CA GLY A 196 0.44 15.64 -25.67
C GLY A 196 -0.28 15.26 -26.95
N ARG A 197 0.49 14.81 -27.95
CA ARG A 197 -0.10 14.35 -29.22
C ARG A 197 -0.91 13.09 -29.00
N GLY A 198 -2.20 13.14 -29.37
CA GLY A 198 -3.10 11.98 -29.33
C GLY A 198 -3.49 11.53 -27.93
N LEU A 199 -3.15 12.29 -26.88
CA LEU A 199 -3.65 12.02 -25.53
C LEU A 199 -5.17 12.23 -25.48
N PRO A 200 -5.95 11.30 -24.91
CA PRO A 200 -7.39 11.48 -24.72
C PRO A 200 -7.77 12.66 -23.80
N ALA A 201 -6.88 13.04 -22.89
CA ALA A 201 -7.03 14.16 -21.97
C ALA A 201 -5.63 14.62 -21.51
N PRO A 202 -5.44 15.90 -21.10
CA PRO A 202 -4.19 16.35 -20.50
C PRO A 202 -3.76 15.50 -19.30
N ILE A 203 -2.45 15.33 -19.12
CA ILE A 203 -1.87 14.74 -17.90
C ILE A 203 -1.35 15.89 -17.06
N TRP A 204 -1.77 15.97 -15.80
CA TRP A 204 -1.17 16.91 -14.87
C TRP A 204 -0.13 16.20 -14.01
N THR A 205 0.90 16.93 -13.60
CA THR A 205 1.94 16.47 -12.69
C THR A 205 2.21 17.56 -11.66
N ALA A 206 2.64 17.19 -10.46
CA ALA A 206 3.09 18.17 -9.48
C ALA A 206 4.17 17.58 -8.58
N ARG A 207 5.25 18.33 -8.40
CA ARG A 207 6.36 18.00 -7.51
C ARG A 207 6.27 18.83 -6.24
N PHE A 208 6.43 18.18 -5.09
CA PHE A 208 6.29 18.83 -3.79
C PHE A 208 7.10 18.08 -2.72
N PRO A 209 7.46 18.73 -1.60
CA PRO A 209 8.16 18.08 -0.50
C PRO A 209 7.38 16.88 0.04
N GLY A 210 8.07 15.75 0.17
CA GLY A 210 7.49 14.50 0.66
C GLY A 210 7.68 14.27 2.14
N ASP A 211 8.87 14.60 2.64
CA ASP A 211 9.15 14.63 4.06
C ASP A 211 9.09 16.06 4.57
N LEU A 212 8.03 16.36 5.32
CA LEU A 212 8.00 17.53 6.18
C LEU A 212 8.00 17.03 7.62
N PRO A 213 9.18 16.84 8.25
CA PRO A 213 9.33 16.45 9.66
C PRO A 213 8.42 17.22 10.61
N GLU A 214 8.25 18.52 10.33
CA GLU A 214 7.54 19.49 11.17
C GLU A 214 6.42 20.24 10.41
N GLY A 215 6.14 19.88 9.16
CA GLY A 215 5.17 20.61 8.33
C GLY A 215 3.83 19.87 8.20
N PRO A 216 2.73 20.61 8.01
CA PRO A 216 1.44 19.98 7.75
C PRO A 216 1.51 19.15 6.47
N PRO A 217 0.72 18.07 6.34
CA PRO A 217 0.69 17.28 5.11
C PRO A 217 0.21 18.13 3.93
N ALA A 218 0.47 17.66 2.71
CA ALA A 218 -0.23 18.15 1.54
C ALA A 218 -1.72 17.81 1.69
N VAL A 219 -2.58 18.83 1.65
CA VAL A 219 -4.02 18.71 1.95
C VAL A 219 -4.89 18.73 0.70
N GLY A 220 -4.38 19.14 -0.47
CA GLY A 220 -5.18 19.09 -1.68
C GLY A 220 -4.52 19.60 -2.96
N TYR A 221 -5.26 19.51 -4.06
CA TYR A 221 -4.88 19.99 -5.39
C TYR A 221 -5.90 21.03 -5.88
N ASP A 222 -5.45 22.24 -6.13
CA ASP A 222 -6.25 23.27 -6.78
C ASP A 222 -6.02 23.22 -8.29
N PHE A 223 -7.10 23.03 -9.05
CA PHE A 223 -7.11 23.13 -10.51
C PHE A 223 -7.71 24.48 -10.90
N ALA A 224 -7.08 25.18 -11.83
CA ALA A 224 -7.55 26.46 -12.34
C ALA A 224 -7.52 26.51 -13.87
N ASP A 225 -8.34 27.38 -14.46
CA ASP A 225 -8.32 27.66 -15.90
C ASP A 225 -7.10 28.50 -16.30
N GLU A 226 -6.97 28.84 -17.58
CA GLU A 226 -5.86 29.66 -18.10
C GLU A 226 -5.84 31.09 -17.56
N ARG A 227 -6.96 31.58 -17.01
CA ARG A 227 -7.07 32.90 -16.37
C ARG A 227 -6.77 32.86 -14.88
N GLY A 228 -6.52 31.67 -14.32
CA GLY A 228 -6.30 31.47 -12.90
C GLY A 228 -7.59 31.33 -12.08
N GLU A 229 -8.76 31.25 -12.73
CA GLU A 229 -10.02 31.00 -12.03
C GLU A 229 -10.09 29.54 -11.57
N ARG A 230 -10.36 29.32 -10.29
CA ARG A 230 -10.39 27.98 -9.70
C ARG A 230 -11.57 27.17 -10.28
N LEU A 231 -11.24 26.04 -10.88
CA LEU A 231 -12.20 25.08 -11.43
C LEU A 231 -12.61 24.02 -10.40
N GLN A 232 -11.64 23.47 -9.66
CA GLN A 232 -11.86 22.43 -8.67
C GLN A 232 -10.79 22.50 -7.60
N ARG A 233 -11.15 22.08 -6.39
CA ARG A 233 -10.18 21.71 -5.35
C ARG A 233 -10.46 20.27 -4.95
N LEU A 234 -9.44 19.44 -5.07
CA LEU A 234 -9.49 18.08 -4.55
C LEU A 234 -8.85 18.06 -3.16
N GLU A 235 -9.61 17.70 -2.14
CA GLU A 235 -9.09 17.55 -0.76
C GLU A 235 -8.60 16.12 -0.53
N ASP A 236 -7.58 15.98 0.32
CA ASP A 236 -7.20 14.75 1.01
C ASP A 236 -6.90 13.52 0.12
N ILE A 237 -6.03 13.67 -0.88
CA ILE A 237 -5.71 12.56 -1.80
C ILE A 237 -4.34 11.91 -1.53
N LEU A 238 -3.46 12.56 -0.78
CA LEU A 238 -2.08 12.11 -0.61
C LEU A 238 -1.81 11.26 0.63
N SER A 239 -2.74 11.22 1.56
CA SER A 239 -2.51 10.53 2.82
C SER A 239 -3.42 9.31 2.90
N PRO A 240 -2.89 8.08 2.80
CA PRO A 240 -3.44 7.03 3.64
C PRO A 240 -3.49 7.64 5.06
N PRO A 241 -4.64 7.67 5.74
CA PRO A 241 -4.82 8.42 7.00
C PRO A 241 -3.79 8.14 8.10
N CYS A 242 -3.08 7.02 8.03
CA CYS A 242 -1.85 6.75 8.78
C CYS A 242 -0.76 7.84 8.68
N HIS A 243 -0.69 8.56 7.55
CA HIS A 243 0.32 9.57 7.25
C HIS A 243 -0.02 10.94 7.84
N GLN A 244 -1.29 11.19 8.16
CA GLN A 244 -1.73 12.50 8.65
C GLN A 244 -1.36 12.71 10.12
N ASP A 245 -1.36 11.62 10.91
CA ASP A 245 -1.02 11.68 12.32
C ASP A 245 0.32 10.97 12.57
N ARG A 246 1.39 11.76 12.67
CA ARG A 246 2.73 11.26 13.05
C ARG A 246 2.84 10.99 14.56
N THR A 247 1.84 11.35 15.35
CA THR A 247 1.84 11.11 16.79
C THR A 247 1.30 9.71 17.07
N PRO A 248 2.05 8.86 17.77
CA PRO A 248 1.52 7.58 18.22
C PRO A 248 0.33 7.75 19.19
N ASP A 249 -0.69 6.91 19.01
CA ASP A 249 -1.78 6.66 19.95
C ASP A 249 -1.28 5.80 21.13
N GLY A 250 -0.36 6.35 21.92
CA GLY A 250 0.15 5.73 23.15
C GLY A 250 1.56 5.14 23.04
N SER A 251 1.87 4.22 23.95
CA SER A 251 3.21 3.63 24.06
C SER A 251 3.49 2.66 22.93
N GLY A 252 4.72 2.70 22.41
CA GLY A 252 5.19 1.75 21.42
C GLY A 252 5.50 0.38 22.02
N VAL A 253 5.46 -0.65 21.17
CA VAL A 253 5.88 -2.02 21.49
C VAL A 253 7.30 -2.23 20.95
N PRO A 254 8.31 -2.38 21.83
CA PRO A 254 9.68 -2.59 21.39
C PRO A 254 9.84 -3.99 20.78
N LEU A 255 10.60 -4.05 19.69
CA LEU A 255 10.97 -5.25 18.95
C LEU A 255 12.50 -5.37 18.88
N ALA A 256 13.00 -6.48 18.34
CA ALA A 256 14.43 -6.66 18.15
C ALA A 256 15.02 -5.63 17.16
N GLY A 257 16.33 -5.38 17.28
CA GLY A 257 17.05 -4.48 16.36
C GLY A 257 16.66 -3.02 16.49
N GLY A 258 16.19 -2.55 17.66
CA GLY A 258 15.84 -1.14 17.88
C GLY A 258 14.53 -0.70 17.22
N VAL A 259 13.79 -1.63 16.59
CA VAL A 259 12.50 -1.33 15.99
C VAL A 259 11.44 -1.20 17.08
N THR A 260 10.56 -0.21 16.96
CA THR A 260 9.39 -0.05 17.82
C THR A 260 8.14 0.05 16.97
N ALA A 261 7.15 -0.77 17.25
CA ALA A 261 5.84 -0.67 16.62
C ALA A 261 4.98 0.34 17.39
N TYR A 262 4.24 1.17 16.67
CA TYR A 262 3.30 2.14 17.22
C TYR A 262 1.94 2.00 16.54
N MET A 263 0.88 2.21 17.32
CA MET A 263 -0.43 2.52 16.76
C MET A 263 -0.55 4.03 16.57
N HIS A 264 -1.17 4.43 15.49
CA HIS A 264 -1.53 5.81 15.18
C HIS A 264 -3.05 5.90 14.98
N ALA A 265 -3.55 7.14 14.87
CA ALA A 265 -4.95 7.43 14.66
C ALA A 265 -5.57 6.54 13.56
N GLY A 266 -6.78 6.06 13.84
CA GLY A 266 -7.49 5.17 12.92
C GLY A 266 -7.03 3.71 12.97
N ASN A 267 -6.28 3.28 13.99
CA ASN A 267 -5.70 1.94 14.12
C ASN A 267 -4.61 1.63 13.07
N CYS A 268 -3.76 2.62 12.78
CA CYS A 268 -2.66 2.38 11.86
C CYS A 268 -1.40 1.88 12.57
N LEU A 269 -0.90 0.72 12.13
CA LEU A 269 0.38 0.18 12.59
C LEU A 269 1.55 0.78 11.80
N VAL A 270 2.47 1.42 12.51
CA VAL A 270 3.70 2.01 11.96
C VAL A 270 4.91 1.50 12.74
N PHE A 271 5.95 1.09 12.02
CA PHE A 271 7.23 0.67 12.60
C PHE A 271 8.21 1.82 12.56
N TRP A 272 8.91 2.04 13.66
CA TRP A 272 9.88 3.12 13.85
C TRP A 272 11.24 2.53 14.20
N HIS A 273 12.30 3.20 13.77
CA HIS A 273 13.69 2.89 14.12
C HIS A 273 14.47 4.21 14.21
N ASP A 274 15.24 4.38 15.27
CA ASP A 274 15.99 5.63 15.55
C ASP A 274 15.13 6.90 15.42
N GLY A 275 13.89 6.86 15.93
CA GLY A 275 12.97 7.99 15.90
C GLY A 275 12.36 8.31 14.53
N ASN A 276 12.53 7.44 13.53
CA ASN A 276 11.98 7.63 12.18
C ASN A 276 11.05 6.47 11.79
N PRO A 277 9.94 6.73 11.07
CA PRO A 277 9.11 5.66 10.52
C PRO A 277 9.85 4.92 9.40
N VAL A 278 9.95 3.59 9.53
CA VAL A 278 10.72 2.71 8.64
C VAL A 278 9.88 1.63 7.94
N GLY A 279 8.62 1.46 8.34
CA GLY A 279 7.70 0.53 7.70
C GLY A 279 6.26 0.85 8.08
N MET A 280 5.33 0.67 7.14
CA MET A 280 3.92 0.89 7.38
C MET A 280 3.07 -0.11 6.59
N SER A 281 1.91 -0.45 7.13
CA SER A 281 0.91 -1.30 6.48
C SER A 281 0.12 -0.63 5.34
N SER A 282 0.71 0.36 4.68
CA SER A 282 0.04 1.29 3.78
C SER A 282 -0.21 0.83 2.35
N ASN A 283 0.28 -0.34 1.94
CA ASN A 283 0.11 -0.72 0.53
C ASN A 283 -1.37 -0.89 0.18
N HIS A 284 -2.23 -1.13 1.17
CA HIS A 284 -3.67 -1.24 1.00
C HIS A 284 -4.38 -0.38 2.05
N SER A 285 -4.96 0.75 1.64
CA SER A 285 -5.75 1.67 2.48
C SER A 285 -6.92 1.01 3.23
N TYR A 286 -7.27 -0.22 2.87
CA TYR A 286 -8.27 -1.06 3.53
C TYR A 286 -7.72 -1.97 4.66
N LEU A 287 -6.41 -2.07 4.86
CA LEU A 287 -5.81 -2.98 5.86
C LEU A 287 -5.45 -2.34 7.20
N THR A 288 -5.45 -1.01 7.32
CA THR A 288 -5.05 -0.32 8.58
C THR A 288 -5.96 0.80 9.04
N LEU A 289 -7.14 0.95 8.43
CA LEU A 289 -8.12 1.93 8.91
C LEU A 289 -9.30 1.29 9.60
N GLY A 290 -9.23 1.23 10.93
CA GLY A 290 -10.25 0.66 11.79
C GLY A 290 -10.47 -0.83 11.54
N ALA A 291 -9.62 -1.46 10.73
CA ALA A 291 -9.58 -2.89 10.53
C ALA A 291 -8.94 -3.53 11.76
N ASP A 292 -9.48 -4.68 12.10
CA ASP A 292 -8.94 -5.48 13.18
C ASP A 292 -7.69 -6.19 12.66
N LEU A 293 -6.55 -6.10 13.35
CA LEU A 293 -5.37 -6.89 12.95
C LEU A 293 -5.65 -8.41 13.02
N ARG A 294 -6.74 -8.84 13.66
CA ARG A 294 -7.30 -10.22 13.61
C ARG A 294 -7.87 -10.63 12.25
N GLU A 295 -8.07 -9.72 11.32
CA GLU A 295 -8.50 -10.03 9.95
C GLU A 295 -7.29 -9.96 8.97
N PRO A 296 -6.21 -10.75 9.14
CA PRO A 296 -5.13 -10.73 8.17
C PRO A 296 -5.69 -11.16 6.80
N GLY A 297 -5.69 -10.20 5.87
CA GLY A 297 -5.90 -10.43 4.45
C GLY A 297 -7.35 -10.65 4.00
N ARG A 298 -8.12 -9.56 3.86
CA ARG A 298 -9.27 -9.59 2.92
C ARG A 298 -8.85 -9.82 1.47
N PHE A 299 -7.57 -9.69 1.11
CA PHE A 299 -7.00 -10.12 -0.16
C PHE A 299 -5.47 -10.28 -0.04
N PRO A 300 -4.88 -11.41 -0.44
CA PRO A 300 -5.27 -12.79 -0.16
C PRO A 300 -4.56 -13.33 1.10
N ARG A 301 -5.33 -13.72 2.14
CA ARG A 301 -5.08 -14.78 3.16
C ARG A 301 -3.64 -15.10 3.64
N ALA A 302 -2.70 -14.17 3.67
CA ALA A 302 -1.41 -14.42 4.31
C ALA A 302 -1.60 -14.41 5.84
N PRO A 303 -1.18 -15.47 6.58
CA PRO A 303 -1.27 -15.52 8.04
C PRO A 303 -0.27 -14.59 8.75
N VAL A 304 0.53 -13.86 7.97
CA VAL A 304 1.59 -12.97 8.43
C VAL A 304 1.71 -11.78 7.46
N SER A 305 1.99 -10.61 8.01
CA SER A 305 2.45 -9.44 7.25
C SER A 305 3.88 -9.14 7.66
N VAL A 306 4.77 -8.95 6.68
CA VAL A 306 6.22 -8.83 6.89
C VAL A 306 6.72 -7.58 6.19
N TRP A 307 7.54 -6.80 6.89
CA TRP A 307 8.37 -5.72 6.36
C TRP A 307 9.80 -6.16 6.44
N ALA A 308 10.43 -6.27 5.29
CA ALA A 308 11.80 -6.75 5.22
C ALA A 308 12.44 -6.39 3.86
N GLY A 309 13.77 -6.36 3.82
CA GLY A 309 14.52 -6.04 2.60
C GLY A 309 14.73 -4.55 2.35
N GLU A 310 15.54 -4.24 1.33
CA GLU A 310 15.95 -2.89 0.99
C GLU A 310 14.76 -2.05 0.48
N GLY A 311 14.51 -0.90 1.11
CA GLY A 311 13.44 0.02 0.74
C GLY A 311 12.05 -0.32 1.29
N GLN A 312 11.91 -1.40 2.08
CA GLN A 312 10.68 -1.70 2.83
C GLN A 312 10.91 -1.85 4.34
N ALA A 313 12.15 -2.10 4.74
CA ALA A 313 12.56 -2.18 6.14
C ALA A 313 13.98 -1.63 6.35
N VAL A 314 14.39 -1.55 7.61
CA VAL A 314 15.77 -1.29 7.98
C VAL A 314 16.64 -2.44 7.45
N LYS A 315 17.74 -2.09 6.80
CA LYS A 315 18.68 -3.07 6.23
C LYS A 315 19.11 -4.06 7.32
N GLY A 316 19.01 -5.35 7.02
CA GLY A 316 19.38 -6.42 7.95
C GLY A 316 18.33 -6.73 9.01
N LEU A 317 17.15 -6.11 8.98
CA LEU A 317 16.04 -6.42 9.87
C LEU A 317 14.82 -6.94 9.11
N TRP A 318 14.00 -7.74 9.80
CA TRP A 318 12.66 -8.10 9.38
C TRP A 318 11.73 -8.02 10.58
N TYR A 319 10.53 -7.50 10.38
CA TYR A 319 9.54 -7.34 11.42
C TYR A 319 8.13 -7.38 10.83
N GLY A 320 7.14 -7.53 11.69
CA GLY A 320 5.77 -7.58 11.22
C GLY A 320 4.79 -8.03 12.29
N TYR A 321 3.65 -8.54 11.81
CA TYR A 321 2.59 -9.03 12.68
C TYR A 321 1.95 -10.31 12.14
N THR A 322 1.36 -11.08 13.05
CA THR A 322 0.69 -12.36 12.79
C THR A 322 -0.47 -12.55 13.78
N ASP A 323 -1.16 -13.69 13.70
CA ASP A 323 -2.29 -14.02 14.58
C ASP A 323 -1.89 -14.17 16.06
N GLU A 324 -2.87 -14.08 16.95
CA GLU A 324 -2.65 -14.14 18.41
C GLU A 324 -2.12 -15.49 18.94
N ARG A 325 -2.20 -16.56 18.15
CA ARG A 325 -1.79 -17.91 18.56
C ARG A 325 -0.31 -18.19 18.26
N THR A 326 0.28 -17.40 17.37
CA THR A 326 1.65 -17.60 16.90
C THR A 326 2.64 -17.08 17.92
N ALA A 327 3.41 -17.98 18.55
CA ALA A 327 4.44 -17.65 19.52
C ALA A 327 5.80 -17.32 18.86
N ARG A 328 6.08 -17.90 17.69
CA ARG A 328 7.34 -17.73 16.95
C ARG A 328 7.09 -17.73 15.45
N VAL A 329 7.80 -16.88 14.72
CA VAL A 329 7.84 -16.88 13.25
C VAL A 329 9.24 -17.31 12.81
N GLU A 330 9.32 -18.18 11.81
CA GLU A 330 10.56 -18.58 11.15
C GLU A 330 10.50 -18.16 9.69
N LEU A 331 11.56 -17.50 9.22
CA LEU A 331 11.83 -17.29 7.81
C LEU A 331 12.83 -18.35 7.35
N ARG A 332 12.50 -19.03 6.26
CA ARG A 332 13.41 -19.88 5.50
C ARG A 332 13.71 -19.16 4.19
N ALA A 333 14.93 -18.71 4.02
CA ALA A 333 15.38 -18.12 2.78
C ALA A 333 15.57 -19.21 1.70
N GLU A 334 15.63 -18.80 0.43
CA GLU A 334 15.82 -19.70 -0.73
C GLU A 334 17.08 -20.57 -0.61
N ASP A 335 18.13 -20.07 0.05
CA ASP A 335 19.40 -20.79 0.28
C ASP A 335 19.37 -21.68 1.54
N ASP A 336 18.19 -22.11 1.96
CA ASP A 336 17.91 -22.92 3.15
C ASP A 336 18.32 -22.30 4.50
N ARG A 337 18.87 -21.07 4.52
CA ARG A 337 19.15 -20.36 5.77
C ARG A 337 17.84 -20.08 6.51
N ARG A 338 17.87 -20.28 7.82
CA ARG A 338 16.72 -20.09 8.70
C ARG A 338 17.03 -19.04 9.74
N VAL A 339 16.07 -18.14 9.94
CA VAL A 339 16.06 -17.24 11.09
C VAL A 339 14.69 -17.26 11.73
N SER A 340 14.65 -17.07 13.05
CA SER A 340 13.39 -17.09 13.80
C SER A 340 13.31 -15.89 14.73
N ALA A 341 12.09 -15.35 14.86
CA ALA A 341 11.77 -14.29 15.80
C ALA A 341 10.69 -14.79 16.77
N GLY A 342 10.92 -14.58 18.07
CA GLY A 342 9.86 -14.68 19.06
C GLY A 342 8.83 -13.56 18.84
N THR A 343 7.59 -13.84 19.19
CA THR A 343 6.52 -12.84 19.08
C THR A 343 6.19 -12.22 20.43
N VAL A 344 5.82 -10.95 20.44
CA VAL A 344 5.33 -10.22 21.61
C VAL A 344 3.86 -9.89 21.45
N GLU A 345 3.18 -9.63 22.56
CA GLU A 345 1.82 -9.12 22.50
C GLU A 345 1.79 -7.79 21.73
N GLY A 346 0.86 -7.67 20.79
CA GLY A 346 0.60 -6.41 20.10
C GLY A 346 -0.24 -5.47 20.97
N PHE A 347 -1.06 -4.67 20.31
CA PHE A 347 -1.87 -3.67 20.99
C PHE A 347 -3.19 -4.27 21.51
N PRO A 348 -3.68 -3.82 22.68
CA PRO A 348 -4.92 -4.33 23.27
C PRO A 348 -6.10 -4.28 22.29
N GLY A 349 -6.80 -5.41 22.14
CA GLY A 349 -8.00 -5.51 21.30
C GLY A 349 -7.73 -5.68 19.80
N GLN A 350 -6.47 -5.67 19.36
CA GLN A 350 -6.09 -5.91 17.95
C GLN A 350 -5.90 -7.40 17.62
N GLY A 351 -5.83 -8.28 18.64
CA GLY A 351 -5.69 -9.73 18.50
C GLY A 351 -4.60 -10.19 17.52
N ALA A 352 -3.49 -9.46 17.52
CA ALA A 352 -2.30 -9.77 16.74
C ALA A 352 -1.09 -9.83 17.66
N ARG A 353 -0.08 -10.59 17.24
CA ARG A 353 1.25 -10.58 17.85
C ARG A 353 2.23 -9.96 16.89
N LEU A 354 3.19 -9.23 17.45
CA LEU A 354 4.24 -8.54 16.71
C LEU A 354 5.53 -9.35 16.79
N PHE A 355 6.38 -9.25 15.80
CA PHE A 355 7.71 -9.85 15.82
C PHE A 355 8.74 -8.93 15.16
N GLY A 356 9.99 -9.11 15.54
CA GLY A 356 11.14 -8.50 14.89
C GLY A 356 12.37 -9.36 15.08
N GLY A 357 13.25 -9.39 14.09
CA GLY A 357 14.49 -10.15 14.12
C GLY A 357 15.52 -9.61 13.13
N GLU A 358 16.71 -10.17 13.20
CA GLU A 358 17.81 -9.88 12.27
C GLU A 358 17.74 -10.83 11.07
N LEU A 359 18.08 -10.30 9.90
CA LEU A 359 18.25 -11.04 8.66
C LEU A 359 19.74 -11.31 8.46
N PRO A 360 20.11 -12.53 8.02
CA PRO A 360 21.47 -12.81 7.59
C PRO A 360 21.85 -11.94 6.39
N ASP A 361 23.13 -11.60 6.25
CA ASP A 361 23.62 -10.83 5.10
C ASP A 361 23.22 -11.49 3.77
N GLY A 362 22.61 -10.69 2.89
CA GLY A 362 22.14 -11.14 1.58
C GLY A 362 20.87 -11.99 1.60
N ALA A 363 20.24 -12.23 2.76
CA ALA A 363 18.91 -12.85 2.79
C ALA A 363 17.87 -11.87 2.22
N ASN A 364 17.09 -12.34 1.24
CA ASN A 364 15.97 -11.57 0.70
C ASN A 364 14.63 -12.26 1.07
N PRO A 365 13.94 -11.79 2.11
CA PRO A 365 12.65 -12.33 2.58
C PRO A 365 11.49 -12.16 1.60
N SER A 366 11.65 -11.31 0.59
CA SER A 366 10.63 -11.01 -0.42
C SER A 366 10.90 -11.71 -1.75
N LYS A 367 11.98 -12.50 -1.85
CA LYS A 367 12.33 -13.24 -3.06
C LYS A 367 11.48 -14.51 -3.18
N ASP A 368 11.22 -14.93 -4.42
CA ASP A 368 10.57 -16.21 -4.73
C ASP A 368 11.25 -17.36 -3.97
N GLY A 369 10.43 -18.21 -3.34
CA GLY A 369 10.90 -19.36 -2.57
C GLY A 369 11.19 -19.08 -1.09
N ALA A 370 11.10 -17.83 -0.62
CA ALA A 370 11.11 -17.57 0.82
C ALA A 370 9.86 -18.18 1.48
N VAL A 371 10.04 -18.89 2.61
CA VAL A 371 8.92 -19.52 3.33
C VAL A 371 8.86 -19.01 4.76
N TYR A 372 7.70 -18.48 5.14
CA TYR A 372 7.38 -18.12 6.50
C TYR A 372 6.61 -19.25 7.19
N VAL A 373 6.99 -19.56 8.43
CA VAL A 373 6.32 -20.58 9.24
C VAL A 373 6.01 -20.01 10.61
N GLY A 374 4.75 -20.12 11.03
CA GLY A 374 4.31 -19.74 12.37
C GLY A 374 4.20 -20.96 13.28
N TYR A 375 4.71 -20.84 14.50
CA TYR A 375 4.66 -21.88 15.51
C TYR A 375 3.90 -21.42 16.75
N ALA A 376 3.16 -22.34 17.35
CA ALA A 376 2.61 -22.19 18.69
C ALA A 376 3.71 -22.27 19.76
N ALA A 377 3.36 -21.98 21.02
CA ALA A 377 4.29 -21.98 22.14
C ALA A 377 4.91 -23.36 22.43
N ASP A 378 4.22 -24.44 22.08
CA ASP A 378 4.70 -25.82 22.22
C ASP A 378 5.57 -26.29 21.03
N GLY A 379 5.79 -25.41 20.04
CA GLY A 379 6.54 -25.72 18.82
C GLY A 379 5.71 -26.32 17.70
N THR A 380 4.40 -26.49 17.86
CA THR A 380 3.50 -26.96 16.80
C THR A 380 3.43 -25.95 15.66
N GLU A 381 3.59 -26.39 14.41
CA GLU A 381 3.37 -25.55 13.22
C GLU A 381 1.89 -25.19 13.11
N LEU A 382 1.58 -23.89 13.13
CA LEU A 382 0.21 -23.36 13.00
C LEU A 382 -0.12 -23.05 11.55
N TRP A 383 0.84 -22.50 10.83
CA TRP A 383 0.67 -22.07 9.45
C TRP A 383 2.02 -22.03 8.74
N ARG A 384 1.93 -22.11 7.41
CA ARG A 384 3.04 -21.97 6.47
C ARG A 384 2.59 -21.09 5.33
N HIS A 385 3.41 -20.11 4.99
CA HIS A 385 3.17 -19.17 3.93
C HIS A 385 4.43 -19.05 3.08
N GLU A 386 4.37 -19.59 1.88
CA GLU A 386 5.38 -19.30 0.86
C GLU A 386 5.16 -17.87 0.40
N ALA A 387 6.20 -17.05 0.51
CA ALA A 387 6.24 -15.77 -0.15
C ALA A 387 6.10 -16.08 -1.62
N VAL A 388 4.93 -15.78 -2.17
CA VAL A 388 4.83 -15.57 -3.60
C VAL A 388 5.73 -14.36 -3.77
N GLY A 389 6.96 -14.58 -4.23
CA GLY A 389 7.74 -13.42 -4.62
C GLY A 389 6.92 -12.70 -5.66
N TYR A 390 7.25 -11.44 -5.87
CA TYR A 390 6.80 -10.80 -7.08
C TYR A 390 7.53 -11.51 -8.23
N GLU A 391 7.10 -12.73 -8.59
CA GLU A 391 7.30 -13.28 -9.91
C GLU A 391 6.78 -12.17 -10.82
N SER A 392 7.73 -11.46 -11.43
CA SER A 392 7.46 -10.73 -12.64
C SER A 392 6.60 -11.69 -13.47
N SER A 393 5.48 -11.22 -14.01
CA SER A 393 4.45 -11.99 -14.73
C SER A 393 4.94 -12.96 -15.84
N GLU A 394 6.24 -13.02 -16.09
CA GLU A 394 6.95 -13.91 -17.01
C GLU A 394 6.78 -15.42 -16.76
N ALA A 395 6.58 -15.90 -15.54
CA ALA A 395 6.53 -17.35 -15.28
C ALA A 395 5.18 -18.00 -15.63
N ARG A 396 4.10 -17.23 -15.79
CA ARG A 396 2.78 -17.74 -16.21
C ARG A 396 2.53 -17.55 -17.71
N LYS A 397 3.43 -18.05 -18.56
CA LYS A 397 3.00 -18.44 -19.91
C LYS A 397 2.36 -19.83 -19.82
N PRO A 398 1.10 -20.03 -20.24
CA PRO A 398 0.65 -21.38 -20.57
C PRO A 398 1.59 -21.91 -21.67
N PRO A 399 1.99 -23.19 -21.63
CA PRO A 399 2.80 -23.78 -22.70
C PRO A 399 2.11 -23.47 -24.03
N ALA A 400 2.87 -22.89 -24.96
CA ALA A 400 2.36 -22.58 -26.29
C ALA A 400 1.77 -23.85 -26.86
N GLY A 401 0.48 -23.79 -27.21
CA GLY A 401 -0.26 -24.93 -27.74
C GLY A 401 0.55 -25.62 -28.82
N GLU A 402 0.79 -26.91 -28.57
CA GLU A 402 1.17 -27.91 -29.56
C GLU A 402 0.20 -27.76 -30.73
N LYS A 403 0.71 -27.32 -31.88
CA LYS A 403 -0.05 -27.39 -33.12
C LYS A 403 -0.06 -28.85 -33.50
N ASP A 404 -1.22 -29.49 -33.35
CA ASP A 404 -1.50 -30.75 -34.03
C ASP A 404 -1.43 -30.49 -35.54
N ASP A 405 -0.46 -31.12 -36.19
CA ASP A 405 -0.36 -31.26 -37.66
C ASP A 405 -1.26 -32.40 -38.16
#